data_AF-A0A212F6W1-F1
#
_entry.id   AF-A0A212F6W1-F1
#
_cell.length_a   1.000
_cell.length_b   1.000
_cell.length_c   1.000
_cell.angle_alpha   90.00
_cell.angle_beta   90.00
_cell.angle_gamma   90.00
#
_symmetry.space_group_name_H-M   'P 1'
#
loop_
_entity.id
_entity.type
_entity.pdbx_description
1 polymer ?
#
loop_
_entity_poly.entity_id
_entity_poly.type
_entity_poly.pdbx_seq_one_letter_code
_entity_poly.pdbx_strand_id
1 'polypeptide(L)'
;MFPTNHKTVFVLDHTPYFGISSENPIDFDVAKSRGPGYVPLPAVCKSLWTCSVEAAVEYCRIVWDLFPEGKLVRFVVSDFAAHILNTWAISQQNFTHLLNGLCLVGPVRRGAGGDVVGLCAAIEALGEPTGVQAARPPDSLFQNRGRILCITSARDDDSIRSLIDIAVNTLVQQNQKASEPQPTPIDGTNTQSV
;
A
#
# COMPACT_ATOMS: atom_id res chain seq x y z
N MET A 1 -19.92 3.63 13.58
CA MET A 1 -19.88 2.69 12.44
C MET A 1 -18.65 3.02 11.60
N PHE A 2 -17.85 2.03 11.19
CA PHE A 2 -16.64 2.28 10.37
C PHE A 2 -17.01 2.27 8.88
N PRO A 3 -16.89 3.40 8.17
CA PRO A 3 -17.18 3.44 6.73
C PRO A 3 -16.12 2.69 5.92
N THR A 4 -16.42 2.35 4.67
CA THR A 4 -15.48 1.64 3.78
C THR A 4 -14.14 2.36 3.59
N ASN A 5 -14.12 3.70 3.67
CA ASN A 5 -12.89 4.49 3.59
C ASN A 5 -12.17 4.65 4.95
N HIS A 6 -12.57 3.93 5.98
CA HIS A 6 -11.83 3.91 7.25
C HIS A 6 -10.42 3.32 7.08
N LYS A 7 -10.31 2.26 6.27
CA LYS A 7 -9.04 1.61 5.90
C LYS A 7 -8.85 1.68 4.38
N THR A 8 -7.73 2.22 3.95
CA THR A 8 -7.29 2.18 2.55
C THR A 8 -5.93 1.54 2.49
N VAL A 9 -5.76 0.52 1.64
CA VAL A 9 -4.44 -0.09 1.39
C VAL A 9 -4.03 0.21 -0.05
N PHE A 10 -2.90 0.86 -0.24
CA PHE A 10 -2.23 0.93 -1.54
C PHE A 10 -1.41 -0.33 -1.76
N VAL A 11 -1.53 -0.92 -2.94
CA VAL A 11 -0.62 -1.94 -3.47
C VAL A 11 0.07 -1.33 -4.67
N LEU A 12 1.39 -1.12 -4.56
CA LEU A 12 2.20 -0.51 -5.62
C LEU A 12 3.11 -1.57 -6.24
N ASP A 13 3.00 -1.76 -7.55
CA ASP A 13 3.86 -2.63 -8.34
C ASP A 13 5.30 -2.07 -8.39
N HIS A 14 6.26 -2.88 -7.94
CA HIS A 14 7.70 -2.61 -7.97
C HIS A 14 8.47 -3.63 -8.82
N THR A 15 7.79 -4.30 -9.75
CA THR A 15 8.39 -5.15 -10.76
C THR A 15 9.20 -4.33 -11.77
N PRO A 16 10.15 -4.93 -12.52
CA PRO A 16 10.94 -4.23 -13.54
C PRO A 16 10.14 -3.43 -14.54
N TYR A 17 8.89 -3.85 -14.82
CA TYR A 17 8.02 -3.13 -15.73
C TYR A 17 7.75 -1.71 -15.26
N PHE A 18 7.58 -1.49 -13.95
CA PHE A 18 7.38 -0.15 -13.39
C PHE A 18 8.66 0.71 -13.39
N GLY A 19 9.81 0.12 -13.74
CA GLY A 19 11.06 0.85 -13.96
C GLY A 19 11.13 1.59 -15.31
N ILE A 20 10.22 1.30 -16.25
CA ILE A 20 10.23 1.95 -17.57
C ILE A 20 9.75 3.40 -17.52
N SER A 21 10.15 4.17 -18.52
CA SER A 21 9.72 5.57 -18.72
C SER A 21 8.20 5.66 -18.89
N SER A 22 7.60 6.70 -18.32
CA SER A 22 6.20 7.04 -18.50
C SER A 22 5.91 7.67 -19.87
N GLU A 23 6.93 7.90 -20.69
CA GLU A 23 6.85 8.58 -21.99
C GLU A 23 6.12 9.94 -21.93
N ASN A 24 6.26 10.63 -20.79
CA ASN A 24 5.71 11.95 -20.55
C ASN A 24 6.84 12.92 -20.20
N PRO A 25 7.47 13.56 -21.19
CA PRO A 25 8.66 14.38 -20.99
C PRO A 25 8.38 15.58 -20.08
N ILE A 26 9.29 15.81 -19.14
CA ILE A 26 9.29 16.99 -18.27
C ILE A 26 10.47 17.85 -18.68
N ASP A 27 10.15 19.07 -19.13
CA ASP A 27 11.13 20.08 -19.50
C ASP A 27 11.62 20.80 -18.24
N PHE A 28 12.85 20.52 -17.83
CA PHE A 28 13.53 21.22 -16.75
C PHE A 28 14.39 22.38 -17.25
N ASP A 29 14.43 22.60 -18.58
CA ASP A 29 15.12 23.73 -19.16
C ASP A 29 14.31 25.02 -18.98
N VAL A 30 14.50 25.65 -17.83
CA VAL A 30 13.89 26.94 -17.47
C VAL A 30 14.57 28.13 -18.16
N ALA A 31 15.67 27.92 -18.89
CA ALA A 31 16.52 28.97 -19.45
C ALA A 31 16.37 29.08 -20.97
N LYS A 32 15.14 29.23 -21.46
CA LYS A 32 14.78 29.26 -22.90
C LYS A 32 15.39 30.42 -23.73
N SER A 33 16.31 31.23 -23.20
CA SER A 33 16.77 32.48 -23.83
C SER A 33 18.21 32.91 -23.55
N ARG A 34 19.19 31.99 -23.44
CA ARG A 34 20.61 32.39 -23.23
C ARG A 34 21.47 32.42 -24.49
N GLY A 35 21.24 33.40 -25.36
CA GLY A 35 22.24 33.89 -26.33
C GLY A 35 22.84 32.87 -27.32
N PRO A 36 23.80 33.30 -28.15
CA PRO A 36 24.47 32.43 -29.10
C PRO A 36 25.32 31.36 -28.38
N GLY A 37 25.19 30.09 -28.79
CA GLY A 37 25.95 28.96 -28.23
C GLY A 37 25.24 28.17 -27.11
N TYR A 38 23.97 28.45 -26.84
CA TYR A 38 23.19 27.69 -25.88
C TYR A 38 22.84 26.28 -26.37
N VAL A 39 23.03 25.27 -25.51
CA VAL A 39 22.60 23.88 -25.75
C VAL A 39 21.49 23.55 -24.76
N PRO A 40 20.25 23.30 -25.23
CA PRO A 40 19.14 22.94 -24.36
C PRO A 40 19.40 21.65 -23.56
N LEU A 41 18.91 21.62 -22.33
CA LEU A 41 18.93 20.39 -21.54
C LEU A 41 17.89 19.40 -22.10
N PRO A 42 18.24 18.12 -22.29
CA PRO A 42 17.27 17.12 -22.67
C PRO A 42 16.17 17.00 -21.63
N ALA A 43 14.91 16.89 -22.09
CA ALA A 43 13.80 16.57 -21.21
C ALA A 43 14.00 15.19 -20.56
N VAL A 44 13.46 15.01 -19.36
CA VAL A 44 13.51 13.73 -18.65
C VAL A 44 12.10 13.21 -18.40
N CYS A 45 11.94 11.89 -18.48
CA CYS A 45 10.69 11.22 -18.12
C CYS A 45 10.81 10.60 -16.73
N LYS A 46 9.72 10.61 -15.98
CA LYS A 46 9.60 9.80 -14.76
C LYS A 46 9.42 8.33 -15.14
N SER A 47 9.74 7.42 -14.23
CA SER A 47 9.32 6.03 -14.38
C SER A 47 7.86 5.83 -13.98
N LEU A 48 7.22 4.76 -14.44
CA LEU A 48 5.87 4.37 -13.98
C LEU A 48 5.81 4.20 -12.45
N TRP A 49 6.87 3.66 -11.84
CA TRP A 49 7.04 3.60 -10.39
C TRP A 49 6.97 4.99 -9.75
N THR A 50 7.77 5.93 -10.27
CA THR A 50 7.80 7.30 -9.74
C THR A 50 6.43 7.96 -9.84
N CYS A 51 5.75 7.83 -10.99
CA CYS A 51 4.40 8.35 -11.18
C CYS A 51 3.39 7.72 -10.19
N SER A 52 3.50 6.42 -9.93
CA SER A 52 2.60 5.69 -9.03
C SER A 52 2.80 6.10 -7.58
N VAL A 53 4.05 6.24 -7.15
CA VAL A 53 4.40 6.74 -5.81
C VAL A 53 3.90 8.17 -5.63
N GLU A 54 4.16 9.07 -6.58
CA GLU A 54 3.70 10.46 -6.50
C GLU A 54 2.17 10.55 -6.41
N ALA A 55 1.44 9.78 -7.21
CA ALA A 55 -0.03 9.75 -7.17
C ALA A 55 -0.56 9.25 -5.81
N ALA A 56 0.05 8.20 -5.25
CA ALA A 56 -0.37 7.65 -3.96
C ALA A 56 -0.01 8.58 -2.78
N VAL A 57 1.15 9.25 -2.84
CA VAL A 57 1.56 10.26 -1.84
C VAL A 57 0.64 11.48 -1.89
N GLU A 58 0.32 11.99 -3.09
CA GLU A 58 -0.59 13.12 -3.24
C GLU A 58 -2.03 12.78 -2.79
N TYR A 59 -2.48 11.54 -3.03
CA TYR A 59 -3.73 11.04 -2.45
C TYR A 59 -3.72 11.15 -0.92
N CYS A 60 -2.63 10.74 -0.27
CA CYS A 60 -2.51 10.83 1.19
C CYS A 60 -2.53 12.28 1.67
N ARG A 61 -1.91 13.21 0.93
CA ARG A 61 -1.95 14.65 1.24
C ARG A 61 -3.37 15.16 1.33
N ILE A 62 -4.13 14.93 0.27
CA ILE A 62 -5.50 15.41 0.17
C ILE A 62 -6.36 14.73 1.26
N VAL A 63 -6.20 13.42 1.48
CA VAL A 63 -6.96 12.70 2.50
C VAL A 63 -6.66 13.21 3.90
N TRP A 64 -5.39 13.40 4.27
CA TRP A 64 -5.02 13.85 5.62
C TRP A 64 -5.32 15.34 5.85
N ASP A 65 -5.29 16.17 4.80
CA ASP A 65 -5.73 17.56 4.88
C ASP A 65 -7.25 17.66 5.12
N LEU A 66 -8.04 16.82 4.44
CA LEU A 66 -9.52 16.82 4.57
C LEU A 66 -10.01 16.05 5.80
N PHE A 67 -9.27 15.00 6.19
CA PHE A 67 -9.61 14.11 7.28
C PHE A 67 -8.37 13.88 8.16
N PRO A 68 -8.09 14.79 9.11
CA PRO A 68 -6.94 14.68 10.01
C PRO A 68 -6.95 13.39 10.86
N GLU A 69 -8.13 12.79 11.05
CA GLU A 69 -8.33 11.57 11.81
C GLU A 69 -9.32 10.60 11.13
N GLY A 70 -9.26 9.33 11.53
CA GLY A 70 -10.27 8.33 11.19
C GLY A 70 -10.21 7.76 9.76
N LYS A 71 -9.31 8.27 8.91
CA LYS A 71 -8.98 7.74 7.58
C LYS A 71 -7.54 7.25 7.57
N LEU A 72 -7.37 5.94 7.64
CA LEU A 72 -6.06 5.31 7.76
C LEU A 72 -5.63 4.73 6.42
N VAL A 73 -4.37 4.94 6.08
CA VAL A 73 -3.77 4.48 4.83
C VAL A 73 -2.60 3.57 5.15
N ARG A 74 -2.53 2.42 4.46
CA ARG A 74 -1.42 1.48 4.53
C ARG A 74 -0.81 1.29 3.15
N PHE A 75 0.50 1.15 3.08
CA PHE A 75 1.24 0.93 1.85
C PHE A 75 1.85 -0.45 1.84
N VAL A 76 1.61 -1.17 0.75
CA VAL A 76 2.25 -2.43 0.39
C VAL A 76 2.94 -2.21 -0.94
N VAL A 77 4.25 -2.43 -0.98
CA VAL A 77 5.02 -2.48 -2.22
C VAL A 77 5.19 -3.93 -2.61
N SER A 78 4.89 -4.29 -3.86
CA SER A 78 4.92 -5.67 -4.34
C SER A 78 6.02 -5.86 -5.38
N ASP A 79 6.94 -6.78 -5.12
CA ASP A 79 7.92 -7.27 -6.11
C ASP A 79 7.91 -8.81 -6.14
N PHE A 80 9.01 -9.48 -5.80
CA PHE A 80 9.00 -10.92 -5.50
C PHE A 80 8.39 -11.23 -4.12
N ALA A 81 8.23 -10.20 -3.28
CA ALA A 81 7.64 -10.27 -1.95
C ALA A 81 6.73 -9.06 -1.71
N ALA A 82 5.97 -9.10 -0.61
CA ALA A 82 5.19 -7.98 -0.14
C ALA A 82 5.96 -7.21 0.94
N HIS A 83 6.19 -5.92 0.71
CA HIS A 83 6.86 -5.02 1.64
C HIS A 83 5.84 -4.04 2.23
N ILE A 84 5.45 -4.28 3.48
CA ILE A 84 4.52 -3.41 4.20
C ILE A 84 5.32 -2.24 4.80
N LEU A 85 5.01 -1.00 4.39
CA LEU A 85 5.78 0.17 4.81
C LEU A 85 5.29 0.79 6.12
N ASN A 86 4.02 0.58 6.46
CA ASN A 86 3.41 1.11 7.67
C ASN A 86 2.25 0.23 8.16
N THR A 87 1.68 0.58 9.30
CA THR A 87 0.59 -0.12 9.99
C THR A 87 -0.60 0.83 10.19
N TRP A 88 -1.65 0.36 10.84
CA TRP A 88 -2.79 1.18 11.25
C TRP A 88 -2.50 2.14 12.42
N ALA A 89 -1.27 2.19 12.93
CA ALA A 89 -0.88 3.11 14.00
C ALA A 89 -0.92 4.57 13.54
N ILE A 90 -1.57 5.45 14.33
CA ILE A 90 -1.70 6.88 14.04
C ILE A 90 -0.33 7.56 13.91
N SER A 91 0.65 7.15 14.71
CA SER A 91 2.02 7.67 14.64
C SER A 91 2.71 7.41 13.30
N GLN A 92 2.20 6.51 12.47
CA GLN A 92 2.72 6.19 11.14
C GLN A 92 1.87 6.79 10.00
N GLN A 93 0.82 7.55 10.32
CA GLN A 93 -0.06 8.22 9.35
C GLN A 93 0.47 9.62 9.03
N ASN A 94 1.70 9.70 8.55
CA ASN A 94 2.34 10.97 8.19
C ASN A 94 3.34 10.79 7.05
N PHE A 95 3.64 11.90 6.37
CA PHE A 95 4.57 11.90 5.24
C PHE A 95 5.98 11.48 5.59
N THR A 96 6.49 11.85 6.76
CA THR A 96 7.88 11.54 7.12
C THR A 96 8.06 10.02 7.19
N HIS A 97 7.14 9.31 7.85
CA HIS A 97 7.17 7.85 7.91
C HIS A 97 7.03 7.23 6.52
N LEU A 98 6.03 7.66 5.75
CA LEU A 98 5.75 7.10 4.44
C LEU A 98 6.90 7.30 3.44
N LEU A 99 7.40 8.53 3.33
CA LEU A 99 8.49 8.88 2.41
C LEU A 99 9.79 8.19 2.81
N ASN A 100 10.10 8.07 4.10
CA ASN A 100 11.28 7.30 4.55
C ASN A 100 11.17 5.84 4.10
N GLY A 101 10.00 5.20 4.26
CA GLY A 101 9.78 3.83 3.79
C GLY A 101 9.96 3.68 2.28
N LEU A 102 9.39 4.60 1.50
CA LEU A 102 9.52 4.62 0.04
C LEU A 102 10.96 4.87 -0.43
N CYS A 103 11.71 5.73 0.27
CA CYS A 103 13.13 5.95 0.01
C CYS A 103 13.97 4.69 0.27
N LEU A 104 13.65 3.91 1.29
CA LEU A 104 14.33 2.63 1.59
C LEU A 104 14.07 1.56 0.53
N VAL A 105 12.85 1.51 -0.02
CA VAL A 105 12.52 0.67 -1.19
C VAL A 105 13.33 1.12 -2.41
N GLY A 106 13.36 2.43 -2.66
CA GLY A 106 14.14 3.01 -3.76
C GLY A 106 13.54 2.74 -5.16
N PRO A 107 14.30 3.04 -6.22
CA PRO A 107 13.85 2.78 -7.58
C PRO A 107 13.77 1.28 -7.87
N VAL A 108 12.93 0.91 -8.84
CA VAL A 108 12.81 -0.46 -9.33
C VAL A 108 14.18 -1.00 -9.78
N ARG A 109 14.53 -2.19 -9.30
CA ARG A 109 15.75 -2.91 -9.68
C ARG A 109 15.42 -4.06 -10.63
N ARG A 110 16.44 -4.56 -11.34
CA ARG A 110 16.29 -5.76 -12.19
C ARG A 110 16.05 -6.98 -11.29
N GLY A 111 14.92 -7.65 -11.45
CA GLY A 111 14.54 -8.88 -10.73
C GLY A 111 13.18 -9.41 -11.22
N ALA A 112 12.85 -10.68 -10.97
CA ALA A 112 11.49 -11.16 -11.27
C ALA A 112 10.56 -10.80 -10.10
N GLY A 113 9.28 -10.49 -10.38
CA GLY A 113 8.28 -10.17 -9.36
C GLY A 113 6.88 -10.08 -9.97
N GLY A 114 5.86 -9.96 -9.12
CA GLY A 114 4.47 -9.76 -9.52
C GLY A 114 3.57 -9.29 -8.38
N ASP A 115 2.38 -8.79 -8.69
CA ASP A 115 1.54 -8.06 -7.72
C ASP A 115 0.67 -8.95 -6.82
N VAL A 116 0.65 -10.25 -7.10
CA VAL A 116 -0.17 -11.22 -6.38
C VAL A 116 0.18 -11.25 -4.89
N VAL A 117 1.47 -11.25 -4.55
CA VAL A 117 1.93 -11.32 -3.14
C VAL A 117 1.54 -10.07 -2.36
N GLY A 118 1.69 -8.89 -2.96
CA GLY A 118 1.28 -7.62 -2.36
C GLY A 118 -0.23 -7.53 -2.18
N LEU A 119 -1.01 -8.06 -3.13
CA LEU A 119 -2.46 -8.09 -3.03
C LEU A 119 -2.94 -8.98 -1.88
N CYS A 120 -2.33 -10.16 -1.70
CA CYS A 120 -2.62 -11.03 -0.56
C CYS A 120 -2.28 -10.33 0.77
N ALA A 121 -1.10 -9.72 0.87
CA ALA A 121 -0.69 -9.00 2.07
C ALA A 121 -1.61 -7.79 2.38
N ALA A 122 -2.14 -7.12 1.35
CA ALA A 122 -3.11 -6.04 1.53
C ALA A 122 -4.45 -6.54 2.09
N ILE A 123 -4.92 -7.72 1.66
CA ILE A 123 -6.14 -8.32 2.19
C ILE A 123 -5.96 -8.75 3.64
N GLU A 124 -4.81 -9.35 3.97
CA GLU A 124 -4.45 -9.68 5.36
C GLU A 124 -4.41 -8.42 6.24
N ALA A 125 -3.77 -7.36 5.74
CA ALA A 125 -3.72 -6.08 6.41
C ALA A 125 -5.10 -5.46 6.66
N LEU A 126 -6.06 -5.62 5.74
CA LEU A 126 -7.45 -5.19 5.95
C LEU A 126 -8.12 -5.94 7.11
N GLY A 127 -7.76 -7.22 7.31
CA GLY A 127 -8.24 -8.06 8.40
C GLY A 127 -7.80 -7.56 9.79
N GLU A 128 -6.60 -6.98 9.90
CA GLU A 128 -6.06 -6.48 11.18
C GLU A 128 -6.92 -5.34 11.75
N PRO A 129 -7.31 -5.37 13.05
CA PRO A 129 -8.07 -4.28 13.65
C PRO A 129 -7.23 -3.01 13.77
N THR A 130 -7.85 -1.84 13.56
CA THR A 130 -7.21 -0.55 13.88
C THR A 130 -7.24 -0.30 15.39
N GLY A 131 -6.44 0.64 15.90
CA GLY A 131 -6.42 0.94 17.34
C GLY A 131 -7.82 1.26 17.90
N VAL A 132 -8.63 2.02 17.15
CA VAL A 132 -10.01 2.34 17.53
C VAL A 132 -10.98 1.17 17.42
N GLN A 133 -10.70 0.19 16.55
CA GLN A 133 -11.48 -1.06 16.45
C GLN A 133 -11.13 -2.01 17.60
N ALA A 134 -9.84 -2.18 17.89
CA ALA A 134 -9.32 -3.03 18.96
C ALA A 134 -9.69 -2.52 20.36
N ALA A 135 -9.82 -1.20 20.53
CA ALA A 135 -10.26 -0.59 21.80
C ALA A 135 -11.75 -0.79 22.09
N ARG A 136 -12.56 -1.35 21.17
CA ARG A 136 -13.96 -1.65 21.45
C ARG A 136 -14.05 -2.84 22.40
N PRO A 137 -15.11 -2.93 23.23
CA PRO A 137 -15.34 -4.10 24.07
C PRO A 137 -15.33 -5.39 23.23
N PRO A 138 -14.79 -6.51 23.75
CA PRO A 138 -14.68 -7.78 23.01
C PRO A 138 -16.02 -8.26 22.43
N ASP A 139 -17.12 -8.00 23.14
CA ASP A 139 -18.47 -8.40 22.75
C ASP A 139 -19.13 -7.44 21.73
N SER A 140 -18.48 -6.31 21.42
CA SER A 140 -19.00 -5.32 20.49
C SER A 140 -18.70 -5.71 19.04
N LEU A 141 -19.67 -6.34 18.38
CA LEU A 141 -19.60 -6.61 16.94
C LEU A 141 -19.46 -5.31 16.13
N PHE A 142 -18.60 -5.34 15.11
CA PHE A 142 -18.48 -4.26 14.14
C PHE A 142 -18.15 -4.79 12.75
N GLN A 143 -18.54 -4.02 11.73
CA GLN A 143 -18.18 -4.33 10.35
C GLN A 143 -16.76 -3.81 10.07
N ASN A 144 -15.85 -4.72 9.76
CA ASN A 144 -14.52 -4.40 9.29
C ASN A 144 -14.54 -4.21 7.78
N ARG A 145 -14.62 -2.95 7.32
CA ARG A 145 -14.63 -2.58 5.91
C ARG A 145 -13.37 -1.80 5.55
N GLY A 146 -12.95 -1.94 4.31
CA GLY A 146 -11.82 -1.20 3.76
C GLY A 146 -11.84 -1.19 2.24
N ARG A 147 -10.82 -0.59 1.64
CA ARG A 147 -10.59 -0.62 0.20
C ARG A 147 -9.13 -0.89 -0.12
N ILE A 148 -8.89 -1.55 -1.25
CA ILE A 148 -7.57 -1.74 -1.83
C ILE A 148 -7.48 -0.92 -3.11
N LEU A 149 -6.41 -0.14 -3.26
CA LEU A 149 -6.05 0.60 -4.46
C LEU A 149 -4.78 -0.03 -5.02
N CYS A 150 -4.92 -0.89 -6.03
CA CYS A 150 -3.80 -1.55 -6.68
C CYS A 150 -3.39 -0.75 -7.92
N ILE A 151 -2.12 -0.33 -7.99
CA ILE A 151 -1.53 0.33 -9.15
C ILE A 151 -0.52 -0.65 -9.75
N THR A 152 -0.90 -1.25 -10.87
CA THR A 152 -0.16 -2.32 -11.57
C THR A 152 -0.40 -2.21 -13.08
N SER A 153 0.38 -2.97 -13.85
CA SER A 153 0.18 -3.18 -15.28
C SER A 153 -0.20 -4.63 -15.53
N ALA A 154 -1.37 -4.85 -16.13
CA ALA A 154 -1.77 -6.14 -16.65
C ALA A 154 -1.54 -6.21 -18.16
N ARG A 155 -1.25 -7.40 -18.68
CA ARG A 155 -1.05 -7.62 -20.12
C ARG A 155 -2.37 -7.50 -20.90
N ASP A 156 -3.45 -8.01 -20.33
CA ASP A 156 -4.77 -8.14 -20.94
C ASP A 156 -5.87 -8.25 -19.87
N ASP A 157 -7.12 -8.19 -20.31
CA ASP A 157 -8.30 -8.29 -19.44
C ASP A 157 -8.36 -9.61 -18.66
N ASP A 158 -7.86 -10.71 -19.22
CA ASP A 158 -7.85 -12.01 -18.56
C ASP A 158 -6.88 -12.03 -17.38
N SER A 159 -5.72 -11.39 -17.52
CA SER A 159 -4.78 -11.17 -16.43
C SER A 159 -5.39 -10.33 -15.31
N ILE A 160 -6.18 -9.30 -15.65
CA ILE A 160 -6.92 -8.49 -14.66
C ILE A 160 -7.96 -9.34 -13.93
N ARG A 161 -8.76 -10.13 -14.66
CA ARG A 161 -9.75 -11.05 -14.07
C ARG A 161 -9.10 -12.05 -13.13
N SER A 162 -7.95 -12.62 -13.53
CA SER A 162 -7.20 -13.54 -12.68
C SER A 162 -6.75 -12.89 -11.37
N LEU A 163 -6.25 -11.64 -11.40
CA LEU A 163 -5.90 -10.90 -10.18
C LEU A 163 -7.12 -10.66 -9.28
N ILE A 164 -8.27 -10.32 -9.87
CA ILE A 164 -9.54 -10.14 -9.13
C ILE A 164 -9.96 -11.45 -8.47
N ASP A 165 -9.92 -12.57 -9.18
CA ASP A 165 -10.30 -13.88 -8.66
C ASP A 165 -9.37 -14.31 -7.51
N ILE A 166 -8.06 -14.09 -7.64
CA ILE A 166 -7.09 -14.33 -6.56
C ILE A 166 -7.44 -13.48 -5.34
N ALA A 167 -7.76 -12.19 -5.53
CA ALA A 167 -8.14 -11.30 -4.44
C ALA A 167 -9.42 -11.77 -3.74
N VAL A 168 -10.46 -12.13 -4.49
CA VAL A 168 -11.72 -12.63 -3.95
C VAL A 168 -11.51 -13.91 -3.16
N ASN A 169 -10.77 -14.87 -3.70
CA ASN A 169 -10.47 -16.13 -3.03
C ASN A 169 -9.68 -15.91 -1.74
N THR A 170 -8.68 -15.02 -1.76
CA THR A 170 -7.90 -14.66 -0.58
C THR A 170 -8.76 -13.99 0.48
N LEU A 171 -9.66 -13.08 0.08
CA LEU A 171 -10.59 -12.42 0.99
C LEU A 171 -11.54 -13.42 1.66
N VAL A 172 -12.08 -14.37 0.91
CA VAL A 172 -12.95 -15.43 1.46
C VAL A 172 -12.19 -16.26 2.49
N GLN A 173 -10.96 -16.68 2.19
CA GLN A 173 -10.13 -17.44 3.13
C GLN A 173 -9.80 -16.64 4.40
N GLN A 174 -9.47 -15.35 4.27
CA GLN A 174 -9.17 -14.50 5.42
C GLN A 174 -10.42 -14.27 6.29
N ASN A 175 -11.59 -14.10 5.70
CA ASN A 175 -12.85 -14.00 6.45
C ASN A 175 -13.19 -15.29 7.20
N GLN A 176 -12.90 -16.46 6.61
CA GLN A 176 -13.07 -17.75 7.29
C GLN A 176 -12.15 -17.84 8.52
N LYS A 177 -10.85 -17.54 8.37
CA LYS A 177 -9.90 -17.51 9.49
C LYS A 177 -10.31 -16.54 10.59
N ALA A 178 -10.80 -15.35 10.22
CA ALA A 178 -11.25 -14.34 11.17
C ALA A 178 -12.53 -14.73 11.94
N SER A 179 -13.30 -15.71 11.44
CA SER A 179 -14.51 -16.22 12.10
C SER A 179 -14.24 -17.38 13.06
N GLU A 180 -13.05 -17.97 13.03
CA GLU A 180 -12.65 -19.02 13.96
C GLU A 180 -12.35 -18.41 15.34
N PRO A 181 -12.83 -19.02 16.44
CA PRO A 181 -12.53 -18.55 17.79
C PRO A 181 -11.03 -18.65 18.04
N GLN A 182 -10.39 -17.54 18.44
CA GLN A 182 -8.97 -17.56 18.80
C GLN A 182 -8.74 -18.54 19.95
N PRO A 183 -7.71 -19.40 19.87
CA PRO A 183 -7.39 -20.31 20.96
C PRO A 183 -7.05 -19.49 22.21
N THR A 184 -7.74 -19.78 23.32
CA THR A 184 -7.43 -19.20 24.62
C THR A 184 -5.96 -19.47 24.96
N PRO A 185 -5.19 -18.46 25.42
CA PRO A 185 -3.86 -18.68 25.93
C PRO A 185 -3.96 -19.69 27.08
N ILE A 186 -3.19 -20.77 27.00
CA ILE A 186 -3.07 -21.73 28.09
C ILE A 186 -2.26 -21.03 29.17
N ASP A 187 -2.92 -20.51 30.22
CA ASP A 187 -2.25 -19.94 31.39
C ASP A 187 -1.36 -21.01 32.03
N GLY A 188 -0.06 -20.86 31.81
CA GLY A 188 0.98 -21.68 32.44
C GLY A 188 1.21 -21.26 33.89
N THR A 189 0.22 -21.46 34.76
CA THR A 189 0.44 -21.44 36.22
C THR A 189 0.51 -22.85 36.77
N ASN A 190 1.68 -23.48 36.60
CA ASN A 190 2.13 -24.57 37.46
C ASN A 190 3.35 -24.08 38.24
N THR A 191 3.13 -23.29 39.28
CA THR A 191 4.08 -23.21 40.40
C THR A 191 3.61 -24.21 41.45
N GLN A 192 4.20 -25.41 41.38
CA GLN A 192 4.07 -26.41 42.43
C GLN A 192 4.74 -25.89 43.70
N SER A 193 3.99 -25.99 44.79
CA SER A 193 4.44 -26.04 46.17
C SER A 193 5.46 -27.16 46.38
N VAL A 194 6.66 -26.82 46.86
CA VAL A 194 7.39 -27.48 47.97
C VAL A 194 8.25 -26.42 48.66
#